data_AF-A0A2D0JSQ3-F1
#
_entry.id   AF-A0A2D0JSQ3-F1
#
_cell.length_a   1.000
_cell.length_b   1.000
_cell.length_c   1.000
_cell.angle_alpha   90.00
_cell.angle_beta   90.00
_cell.angle_gamma   90.00
#
_symmetry.space_group_name_H-M   'P 1'
#
loop_
_entity.id
_entity.type
_entity.pdbx_description
1 polymer ?
#
loop_
_entity_poly.entity_id
_entity_poly.type
_entity_poly.pdbx_seq_one_letter_code
_entity_poly.pdbx_strand_id
1 'polypeptide(L)' 'MIKIKQLALVVAITKELDNQQPSITINQEQFNAIVAAADAICAAFDQPETPERNLCDNCNDWPRGGCQPGCVAYK' A
#
# COMPACT_ATOMS: atom_id res chain seq x y z
N MET A 1 -6.42 1.06 -17.22
CA MET A 1 -7.54 0.19 -16.81
C MET A 1 -7.58 0.24 -15.29
N ILE A 2 -8.59 0.88 -14.70
CA ILE A 2 -8.70 0.98 -13.23
C ILE A 2 -8.88 -0.45 -12.70
N LYS A 3 -7.86 -0.97 -12.02
CA LYS A 3 -7.95 -2.27 -11.37
C LYS A 3 -8.83 -2.07 -10.14
N ILE A 4 -9.88 -2.87 -9.96
CA ILE A 4 -10.83 -2.76 -8.83
C ILE A 4 -10.10 -2.62 -7.46
N LYS A 5 -8.92 -3.25 -7.33
CA LYS A 5 -8.04 -3.15 -6.16
C LYS A 5 -7.46 -1.75 -5.92
N GLN A 6 -7.13 -1.01 -6.97
CA GLN A 6 -6.64 0.38 -6.89
C GLN A 6 -7.72 1.29 -6.30
N LEU A 7 -8.97 1.14 -6.74
CA LEU A 7 -10.08 1.95 -6.23
C LEU A 7 -10.31 1.71 -4.74
N ALA A 8 -10.25 0.45 -4.29
CA ALA A 8 -10.35 0.11 -2.86
C ALA A 8 -9.24 0.77 -2.02
N LEU A 9 -8.00 0.80 -2.53
CA LEU A 9 -6.89 1.44 -1.85
C LEU A 9 -7.05 2.97 -1.77
N VAL A 10 -7.50 3.61 -2.86
CA VAL A 10 -7.80 5.06 -2.86
C VAL A 10 -8.89 5.39 -1.84
N VAL A 11 -9.94 4.58 -1.74
CA VAL A 11 -11.00 4.75 -0.74
C VAL A 11 -10.46 4.59 0.67
N ALA A 12 -9.59 3.60 0.92
CA ALA A 12 -8.99 3.41 2.24
C ALA A 12 -8.11 4.60 2.65
N ILE A 13 -7.27 5.12 1.73
CA ILE A 13 -6.42 6.29 2.00
C ILE A 13 -7.27 7.53 2.29
N THR A 14 -8.28 7.79 1.46
CA THR A 14 -9.16 8.95 1.66
C THR A 14 -9.97 8.85 2.95
N LYS A 15 -10.39 7.64 3.35
CA LYS A 15 -11.07 7.44 4.63
C LYS A 15 -10.15 7.66 5.82
N GLU A 16 -8.90 7.23 5.73
CA GLU A 16 -7.91 7.46 6.78
C GLU A 16 -7.57 8.95 6.92
N LEU A 17 -7.46 9.69 5.82
CA LEU A 17 -7.30 11.13 5.84
C LEU A 17 -8.47 11.85 6.54
N ASP A 18 -9.71 11.43 6.30
CA ASP A 18 -10.89 11.93 7.00
C ASP A 18 -10.87 11.60 8.50
N ASN A 19 -10.38 10.42 8.89
CA ASN A 19 -10.23 10.06 10.31
C ASN A 19 -9.17 10.94 11.01
N GLN A 20 -8.05 11.23 10.35
CA GLN A 20 -6.97 12.05 10.91
C GLN A 20 -7.32 13.53 10.94
N GLN A 21 -8.00 14.01 9.88
CA GLN A 21 -8.47 15.38 9.77
C GLN A 21 -9.93 15.38 9.27
N PRO A 22 -10.90 15.39 10.21
CA PRO A 22 -12.31 15.40 9.86
C PRO A 22 -12.67 16.55 8.94
N SER A 23 -13.50 16.27 7.93
CA SER A 23 -13.95 17.26 6.94
C SER A 23 -12.82 17.88 6.10
N ILE A 24 -11.68 17.19 5.97
CA ILE A 24 -10.63 17.59 5.03
C ILE A 24 -11.22 17.68 3.61
N THR A 25 -11.00 18.82 2.96
CA THR A 25 -11.35 18.99 1.55
C THR A 25 -10.14 18.66 0.69
N ILE A 26 -10.25 17.62 -0.12
CA ILE A 26 -9.21 17.19 -1.05
C ILE A 26 -9.52 17.82 -2.41
N ASN A 27 -8.61 18.63 -2.92
CA ASN A 27 -8.73 19.20 -4.27
C ASN A 27 -8.25 18.21 -5.34
N GLN A 28 -8.42 18.56 -6.62
CA GLN A 28 -8.09 17.66 -7.73
C GLN A 28 -6.61 17.25 -7.76
N GLU A 29 -5.69 18.16 -7.45
CA GLU A 29 -4.25 17.89 -7.47
C GLU A 29 -3.87 16.89 -6.36
N GLN A 30 -4.40 17.09 -5.16
CA GLN A 30 -4.21 16.18 -4.03
C GLN A 30 -4.85 14.81 -4.30
N PHE A 31 -6.05 14.79 -4.90
CA PHE A 31 -6.71 13.55 -5.29
C PHE A 31 -5.87 12.77 -6.31
N ASN A 32 -5.33 13.45 -7.32
CA ASN A 32 -4.44 12.83 -8.31
C ASN A 32 -3.17 12.27 -7.66
N ALA A 33 -2.61 12.96 -6.65
CA ALA A 33 -1.46 12.45 -5.89
C ALA A 33 -1.80 11.16 -5.12
N ILE A 34 -2.99 11.08 -4.52
CA ILE A 34 -3.48 9.86 -3.84
C ILE A 34 -3.62 8.71 -4.84
N VAL A 35 -4.21 8.97 -6.01
CA VAL A 35 -4.36 7.96 -7.07
C VAL A 35 -3.00 7.46 -7.54
N ALA A 36 -2.04 8.36 -7.77
CA ALA A 36 -0.69 8.00 -8.19
C ALA A 36 0.06 7.19 -7.12
N ALA A 37 -0.12 7.53 -5.84
CA ALA A 37 0.46 6.75 -4.73
C ALA A 37 -0.16 5.34 -4.65
N ALA A 38 -1.49 5.23 -4.79
CA ALA A 38 -2.19 3.95 -4.82
C ALA A 38 -1.72 3.09 -6.01
N ASP A 39 -1.51 3.70 -7.18
CA ASP A 39 -0.95 3.02 -8.37
C ASP A 39 0.46 2.49 -8.10
N ALA A 40 1.34 3.31 -7.52
CA ALA A 40 2.70 2.90 -7.19
C ALA A 40 2.72 1.72 -6.20
N ILE A 41 1.85 1.74 -5.20
CA ILE A 41 1.69 0.63 -4.23
C ILE A 41 1.17 -0.61 -4.94
N CYS A 42 0.08 -0.51 -5.72
CA CYS A 42 -0.44 -1.66 -6.46
C CYS A 42 0.62 -2.24 -7.41
N ALA A 43 1.38 -1.41 -8.10
CA ALA A 43 2.45 -1.85 -9.00
C ALA A 43 3.60 -2.56 -8.25
N ALA A 44 3.95 -2.13 -7.04
CA ALA A 44 4.97 -2.80 -6.23
C ALA A 44 4.55 -4.22 -5.79
N PHE A 45 3.24 -4.49 -5.77
CA PHE A 45 2.63 -5.75 -5.37
C PHE A 45 2.11 -6.59 -6.57
N ASP A 46 1.91 -5.98 -7.74
CA ASP A 46 1.68 -6.66 -9.01
C ASP A 46 2.99 -7.31 -9.48
N GLN A 47 3.27 -8.50 -8.97
CA GLN A 47 4.30 -9.38 -9.53
C GLN A 47 3.69 -10.71 -9.92
N PRO A 48 4.21 -11.38 -10.97
CA PRO A 48 3.74 -12.70 -11.34
C PRO A 48 3.96 -13.66 -10.18
N GLU A 49 2.97 -14.51 -9.91
CA GLU A 49 3.00 -15.56 -8.88
C GLU A 49 4.06 -16.66 -9.18
N THR A 50 4.80 -16.53 -10.28
CA THR A 50 5.76 -17.54 -10.74
C THR A 50 7.04 -16.92 -11.33
N PRO A 51 8.21 -17.15 -10.71
CA PRO A 51 8.36 -17.79 -9.41
C PRO A 51 7.69 -16.94 -8.33
N GLU A 52 7.03 -17.60 -7.37
CA GLU A 52 6.41 -16.97 -6.21
C GLU A 52 7.45 -16.07 -5.55
N ARG A 53 7.17 -14.76 -5.47
CA ARG A 53 8.12 -13.81 -4.92
C ARG A 53 8.36 -14.20 -3.46
N ASN A 54 9.59 -14.55 -3.10
CA ASN A 54 9.95 -14.83 -1.72
C ASN A 54 9.98 -13.51 -0.94
N LEU A 55 8.80 -13.05 -0.51
CA LEU A 55 8.58 -11.84 0.30
C LEU A 55 9.17 -11.94 1.73
N CYS A 56 10.00 -12.96 1.95
CA CYS A 56 10.69 -13.28 3.18
C CYS A 56 12.21 -13.36 2.94
N ASP A 57 12.73 -12.78 1.86
CA ASP A 57 14.16 -12.82 1.50
C ASP A 57 15.04 -12.03 2.49
N ASN A 58 14.46 -11.09 3.25
CA ASN A 58 15.19 -10.34 4.27
C ASN A 58 14.28 -9.81 5.38
N CYS A 59 14.88 -9.46 6.52
CA CYS A 59 14.18 -8.87 7.66
C CYS A 59 13.71 -7.42 7.46
N ASN A 60 14.00 -6.78 6.31
CA ASN A 60 13.55 -5.42 6.01
C ASN A 60 12.14 -5.37 5.40
N ASP A 61 11.49 -6.52 5.15
CA ASP A 61 10.07 -6.62 4.79
C ASP A 61 9.11 -6.36 5.98
N TRP A 62 9.53 -5.49 6.90
CA TRP A 62 8.81 -5.07 8.10
C TRP A 62 7.36 -4.59 7.85
N PRO A 63 7.04 -3.86 6.75
CA PRO A 63 5.66 -3.46 6.47
C PRO A 63 4.69 -4.64 6.24
N ARG A 64 5.22 -5.85 6.03
CA ARG A 64 4.45 -7.06 5.74
C ARG A 64 4.56 -8.14 6.83
N GLY A 65 5.15 -7.80 7.98
CA GLY A 65 5.26 -8.74 9.10
C GLY A 65 6.34 -9.81 8.92
N GLY A 66 7.48 -9.44 8.28
CA GLY A 66 8.75 -10.18 8.27
C GLY A 66 8.60 -11.70 8.35
N CYS A 67 8.35 -12.38 7.24
CA CYS A 67 7.94 -13.77 7.27
C CYS A 67 9.06 -14.82 7.50
N GLN A 68 10.24 -14.37 7.93
CA GLN A 68 11.29 -15.26 8.44
C GLN A 68 11.16 -15.42 9.98
N PRO A 69 11.17 -16.66 10.51
CA PRO A 69 11.03 -16.94 11.96
C PRO A 69 12.04 -16.23 12.87
N GLY A 70 13.14 -15.69 12.33
CA GLY A 70 14.18 -14.94 13.05
C GLY A 70 14.10 -13.41 12.91
N CYS A 71 13.18 -12.88 12.12
CA CYS A 71 13.00 -11.44 11.96
C CYS A 71 12.13 -10.89 13.09
N VAL A 72 12.78 -10.49 14.17
CA VAL A 72 12.13 -9.82 15.30
C VAL A 72 11.70 -8.43 14.86
N ALA A 73 10.40 -8.17 14.78
CA ALA A 73 9.85 -6.86 14.40
C ALA A 73 10.18 -5.73 15.40
N TYR A 74 10.74 -6.08 16.56
CA TYR A 74 11.14 -5.16 17.63
C TYR A 74 12.39 -5.68 18.34
N LYS A 75 13.48 -4.91 18.25
CA LYS A 75 14.56 -4.86 19.25
C LYS A 75 14.77 -3.41 19.63
#